data_AF-A0A2V6JSI0-F1
#
_entry.id   AF-A0A2V6JSI0-F1
#
_cell.length_a   1.000
_cell.length_b   1.000
_cell.length_c   1.000
_cell.angle_alpha   90.00
_cell.angle_beta   90.00
_cell.angle_gamma   90.00
#
_symmetry.space_group_name_H-M   'P 1'
#
loop_
_entity.id
_entity.type
_entity.pdbx_description
1 polymer ?
#
loop_
_entity_poly.entity_id
_entity_poly.type
_entity_poly.pdbx_seq_one_letter_code
_entity_poly.pdbx_strand_id
1 'polypeptide(L)'
;MGRSAFPSAVIENVQPLLDGGRYPIKRIVGEDLVVEADIFKDGHDVVAAVLKWRVLSKPAWRETPMIFVDNDRWRGVCTLYDEDIHEYTVEAWTDTFRSWQQEFIKKFEGGISDLQSEALEGAAIVGAAAGRAPDREDRQRLLEFSEQISTSANSEIYAIAQSGELEVLMATCPDRSNAAQYDPAPRVVVDRSAALFGAWYEFFPRSAEGCGDRGST
;
A
#
# COMPACT_ATOMS: atom_id res chain seq x y z
N MET A 1 26.56 3.35 -12.69
CA MET A 1 25.24 3.01 -12.12
C MET A 1 24.39 2.49 -13.26
N GLY A 2 24.17 1.18 -13.32
CA GLY A 2 23.37 0.58 -14.40
C GLY A 2 21.98 1.19 -14.36
N ARG A 3 21.54 1.78 -15.46
CA ARG A 3 20.14 2.16 -15.65
C ARG A 3 19.34 0.87 -15.52
N SER A 4 18.69 0.71 -14.37
CA SER A 4 17.76 -0.38 -14.11
C SER A 4 16.72 -0.40 -15.23
N ALA A 5 16.22 -1.60 -15.55
CA ALA A 5 15.06 -1.80 -16.40
C ALA A 5 13.96 -0.78 -16.01
N PHE A 6 13.21 -0.30 -17.01
CA PHE A 6 12.09 0.61 -16.78
C PHE A 6 11.22 0.06 -15.64
N PRO A 7 10.89 0.89 -14.63
CA PRO A 7 10.15 0.43 -13.47
C PRO A 7 8.79 -0.11 -13.91
N SER A 8 8.31 -1.18 -13.27
CA SER A 8 7.04 -1.84 -13.67
C SER A 8 5.83 -0.93 -13.49
N ALA A 9 5.94 0.06 -12.63
CA ALA A 9 4.99 1.14 -12.39
C ALA A 9 5.77 2.44 -12.13
N VAL A 10 5.19 3.57 -12.52
CA VAL A 10 5.68 4.91 -12.23
C VAL A 10 4.90 5.43 -11.03
N ILE A 11 5.62 6.03 -10.06
CA ILE A 11 5.03 6.66 -8.87
C ILE A 11 5.48 8.11 -8.85
N GLU A 12 4.54 9.04 -8.99
CA GLU A 12 4.82 10.48 -9.03
C GLU A 12 3.83 11.26 -8.18
N ASN A 13 4.13 12.55 -7.97
CA ASN A 13 3.23 13.49 -7.29
C ASN A 13 2.66 12.94 -5.96
N VAL A 14 3.56 12.33 -5.17
CA VAL A 14 3.27 11.84 -3.82
C VAL A 14 2.93 13.03 -2.94
N GLN A 15 1.87 12.89 -2.14
CA GLN A 15 1.38 13.90 -1.22
C GLN A 15 0.92 13.23 0.08
N PRO A 16 1.02 13.92 1.23
CA PRO A 16 1.56 15.27 1.41
C PRO A 16 3.10 15.30 1.33
N LEU A 17 3.67 16.43 0.91
CA LEU A 17 5.11 16.72 0.95
C LEU A 17 5.33 18.19 1.33
N LEU A 18 6.35 18.49 2.13
CA LEU A 18 6.82 19.86 2.36
C LEU A 18 8.15 20.08 1.63
N ASP A 19 8.18 21.08 0.75
CA ASP A 19 9.35 21.42 -0.08
C ASP A 19 9.93 20.17 -0.79
N GLY A 20 9.05 19.44 -1.49
CA GLY A 20 9.42 18.20 -2.18
C GLY A 20 9.88 17.06 -1.27
N GLY A 21 9.48 17.07 0.00
CA GLY A 21 9.89 16.07 1.00
C GLY A 21 11.17 16.42 1.75
N ARG A 22 11.75 17.60 1.49
CA ARG A 22 12.94 18.09 2.20
C ARG A 22 12.71 18.24 3.70
N TYR A 23 11.49 18.61 4.09
CA TYR A 23 11.11 18.75 5.50
C TYR A 23 10.01 17.76 5.86
N PRO A 24 10.02 17.25 7.10
CA PRO A 24 8.96 16.36 7.54
C PRO A 24 7.64 17.13 7.68
N ILE A 25 6.55 16.52 7.21
CA ILE A 25 5.20 16.96 7.58
C ILE A 25 4.96 16.72 9.08
N LYS A 26 3.87 17.27 9.63
CA LYS A 26 3.48 17.07 11.03
C LYS A 26 2.17 16.32 11.17
N ARG A 27 2.08 15.48 12.19
CA ARG A 27 0.85 14.85 12.69
C ARG A 27 0.89 14.80 14.21
N ILE A 28 -0.23 14.51 14.84
CA ILE A 28 -0.26 14.11 16.25
C ILE A 28 -0.53 12.61 16.41
N VAL A 29 -0.21 12.07 17.58
CA VAL A 29 -0.55 10.68 17.94
C VAL A 29 -2.05 10.43 17.76
N GLY A 30 -2.38 9.34 17.06
CA GLY A 30 -3.74 8.92 16.75
C GLY A 30 -4.36 9.60 15.54
N GLU A 31 -3.64 10.51 14.87
CA GLU A 31 -4.10 11.15 13.64
C GLU A 31 -3.80 10.29 12.42
N ASP A 32 -4.71 10.32 11.45
CA ASP A 32 -4.51 9.67 10.16
C ASP A 32 -3.54 10.45 9.28
N LEU A 33 -2.61 9.72 8.69
CA LEU A 33 -1.84 10.15 7.54
C LEU A 33 -2.50 9.58 6.28
N VAL A 34 -3.20 10.45 5.56
CA VAL A 34 -3.66 10.20 4.20
C VAL A 34 -2.51 10.48 3.24
N VAL A 35 -2.12 9.48 2.46
CA VAL A 35 -1.11 9.61 1.40
C VAL A 35 -1.75 9.37 0.06
N GLU A 36 -1.44 10.23 -0.89
CA GLU A 36 -1.92 10.17 -2.26
C GLU A 36 -0.75 10.18 -3.23
N ALA A 37 -0.88 9.50 -4.37
CA ALA A 37 0.14 9.49 -5.41
C ALA A 37 -0.49 9.25 -6.77
N ASP A 38 0.15 9.74 -7.84
CA ASP A 38 -0.17 9.32 -9.20
C ASP A 38 0.62 8.04 -9.49
N ILE A 39 -0.07 6.94 -9.79
CA ILE A 39 0.52 5.63 -10.02
C ILE A 39 -0.06 5.02 -11.29
N PHE A 40 0.81 4.78 -12.26
CA PHE A 40 0.43 4.27 -13.57
C PHE A 40 1.54 3.39 -14.17
N LYS A 41 1.20 2.63 -15.21
CA LYS A 41 2.13 1.83 -16.01
C LYS A 41 1.73 1.88 -17.47
N ASP A 42 2.64 1.49 -18.35
CA ASP A 42 2.30 1.23 -19.76
C ASP A 42 1.47 -0.06 -19.88
N GLY A 43 0.65 -0.15 -20.94
CA GLY A 43 -0.24 -1.27 -21.23
C GLY A 43 -1.52 -1.31 -20.37
N HIS A 44 -2.15 -2.48 -20.33
CA HIS A 44 -3.49 -2.67 -19.74
C HIS A 44 -3.51 -3.51 -18.46
N ASP A 45 -2.35 -4.01 -18.01
CA ASP A 45 -2.30 -4.83 -16.80
C ASP A 45 -2.67 -4.00 -15.57
N VAL A 46 -3.28 -4.68 -14.61
CA VAL A 46 -3.73 -4.13 -13.34
C VAL A 46 -2.53 -3.74 -12.49
N VAL A 47 -2.58 -2.53 -11.91
CA VAL A 47 -1.61 -2.05 -10.92
C VAL A 47 -2.16 -2.32 -9.51
N ALA A 48 -1.28 -2.70 -8.59
CA ALA A 48 -1.53 -2.69 -7.16
C ALA A 48 -0.54 -1.75 -6.48
N ALA A 49 -0.96 -1.12 -5.39
CA ALA A 49 -0.12 -0.23 -4.62
C ALA A 49 -0.41 -0.33 -3.12
N VAL A 50 0.61 -0.06 -2.30
CA VAL A 50 0.52 0.01 -0.85
C VAL A 50 1.18 1.28 -0.33
N LEU A 51 0.61 1.83 0.72
CA LEU A 51 1.27 2.81 1.58
C LEU A 51 2.05 2.03 2.64
N LYS A 52 3.37 2.27 2.72
CA LYS A 52 4.26 1.70 3.75
C LYS A 52 4.67 2.79 4.71
N TRP A 53 4.74 2.48 6.00
CA TRP A 53 5.27 3.37 7.03
C TRP A 53 6.01 2.62 8.12
N ARG A 54 6.97 3.29 8.76
CA ARG A 54 7.64 2.80 9.96
C ARG A 54 8.16 3.94 10.81
N VAL A 55 8.37 3.66 12.10
CA VAL A 55 9.18 4.53 12.95
C VAL A 55 10.61 4.50 12.43
N LEU A 56 11.25 5.67 12.26
CA LEU A 56 12.57 5.79 11.64
C LEU A 56 13.65 4.94 12.33
N SER A 57 13.54 4.74 13.65
CA SER A 57 14.44 3.91 14.46
C SER A 57 14.15 2.41 14.41
N LYS A 58 13.00 1.98 13.87
CA LYS A 58 12.57 0.58 13.82
C LYS A 58 12.63 0.06 12.37
N PRO A 59 13.21 -1.11 12.10
CA PRO A 59 13.39 -1.57 10.73
C PRO A 59 12.09 -2.04 10.06
N ALA A 60 11.11 -2.49 10.85
CA ALA A 60 9.90 -3.16 10.37
C ALA A 60 8.92 -2.16 9.74
N TRP A 61 8.61 -2.38 8.45
CA TRP A 61 7.55 -1.68 7.75
C TRP A 61 6.18 -2.23 8.13
N ARG A 62 5.23 -1.32 8.30
CA ARG A 62 3.80 -1.59 8.25
C ARG A 62 3.29 -1.15 6.89
N GLU A 63 2.20 -1.74 6.42
CA GLU A 63 1.62 -1.38 5.14
C GLU A 63 0.10 -1.51 5.13
N THR A 64 -0.52 -0.81 4.20
CA THR A 64 -1.95 -0.88 3.90
C THR A 64 -2.15 -0.74 2.38
N PRO A 65 -3.09 -1.47 1.77
CA PRO A 65 -3.44 -1.26 0.37
C PRO A 65 -3.85 0.18 0.10
N MET A 66 -3.42 0.71 -1.05
CA MET A 66 -3.97 1.92 -1.61
C MET A 66 -5.17 1.59 -2.49
N ILE A 67 -6.14 2.48 -2.54
CA ILE A 67 -7.29 2.40 -3.45
C ILE A 67 -7.09 3.36 -4.63
N PHE A 68 -7.47 2.93 -5.81
CA PHE A 68 -7.62 3.81 -6.96
C PHE A 68 -8.79 4.78 -6.72
N VAL A 69 -8.58 6.06 -6.98
CA VAL A 69 -9.58 7.12 -6.82
C VAL A 69 -10.12 7.51 -8.21
N ASP A 70 -9.31 8.20 -9.01
CA ASP A 70 -9.59 8.62 -10.37
C ASP A 70 -8.30 9.05 -11.07
N ASN A 71 -8.26 9.16 -12.41
CA ASN A 71 -7.14 9.77 -13.16
C ASN A 71 -5.73 9.42 -12.63
N ASP A 72 -5.42 8.12 -12.51
CA ASP A 72 -4.17 7.57 -11.96
C ASP A 72 -3.86 7.93 -10.50
N ARG A 73 -4.75 8.62 -9.79
CA ARG A 73 -4.66 8.95 -8.37
C ARG A 73 -4.99 7.74 -7.52
N TRP A 74 -4.08 7.42 -6.61
CA TRP A 74 -4.25 6.41 -5.58
C TRP A 74 -4.21 7.04 -4.20
N ARG A 75 -4.93 6.44 -3.26
CA ARG A 75 -5.00 6.89 -1.86
C ARG A 75 -4.80 5.76 -0.87
N GLY A 76 -3.89 5.94 0.07
CA GLY A 76 -3.67 5.07 1.23
C GLY A 76 -3.84 5.86 2.52
N VAL A 77 -4.22 5.19 3.61
CA VAL A 77 -4.42 5.83 4.92
C VAL A 77 -3.82 4.97 6.01
N CYS A 78 -2.95 5.56 6.83
CA CYS A 78 -2.43 4.90 8.04
C CYS A 78 -2.56 5.80 9.26
N THR A 79 -2.86 5.21 10.42
CA THR A 79 -2.87 5.94 11.70
C THR A 79 -1.52 5.82 12.39
N LEU A 80 -0.99 6.94 12.89
CA LEU A 80 0.32 7.00 13.55
C LEU A 80 0.16 7.03 15.07
N TYR A 81 0.66 5.99 15.76
CA TYR A 81 0.45 5.82 17.21
C TYR A 81 1.70 6.05 18.07
N ASP A 82 2.88 6.03 17.46
CA ASP A 82 4.13 6.28 18.17
C ASP A 82 4.42 7.81 18.12
N GLU A 83 4.74 8.46 19.24
CA GLU A 83 5.22 9.86 19.29
C GLU A 83 6.70 9.88 18.87
N ASP A 84 6.96 9.79 17.57
CA ASP A 84 8.31 9.66 17.00
C ASP A 84 8.34 10.20 15.57
N ILE A 85 9.54 10.28 14.99
CA ILE A 85 9.72 10.50 13.56
C ILE A 85 9.45 9.19 12.83
N HIS A 86 8.51 9.23 11.90
CA HIS A 86 8.24 8.15 10.98
C HIS A 86 8.74 8.51 9.60
N GLU A 87 8.95 7.48 8.79
CA GLU A 87 9.02 7.61 7.35
C GLU A 87 7.88 6.82 6.71
N TYR A 88 7.43 7.32 5.57
CA TYR A 88 6.39 6.71 4.77
C TYR A 88 6.81 6.69 3.30
N THR A 89 6.24 5.77 2.54
CA THR A 89 6.51 5.63 1.11
C THR A 89 5.36 4.91 0.44
N VAL A 90 5.28 5.04 -0.89
CA VAL A 90 4.39 4.25 -1.73
C VAL A 90 5.23 3.19 -2.44
N GLU A 91 4.70 1.98 -2.52
CA GLU A 91 5.24 0.88 -3.33
C GLU A 91 4.14 0.39 -4.27
N ALA A 92 4.47 0.18 -5.54
CA ALA A 92 3.52 -0.23 -6.56
C ALA A 92 4.13 -1.28 -7.50
N TRP A 93 3.30 -2.20 -7.97
CA TRP A 93 3.70 -3.28 -8.87
C TRP A 93 2.56 -3.67 -9.81
N THR A 94 2.89 -4.40 -10.86
CA THR A 94 1.89 -5.04 -11.72
C THR A 94 1.29 -6.25 -11.01
N ASP A 95 -0.01 -6.25 -10.80
CA ASP A 95 -0.74 -7.41 -10.28
C ASP A 95 -1.05 -8.38 -11.42
N THR A 96 -0.11 -9.28 -11.69
CA THR A 96 -0.22 -10.27 -12.77
C THR A 96 -1.42 -11.19 -12.58
N PHE A 97 -1.77 -11.51 -11.33
CA PHE A 97 -2.93 -12.34 -11.02
C PHE A 97 -4.24 -11.65 -11.37
N ARG A 98 -4.45 -10.42 -10.89
CA ARG A 98 -5.68 -9.67 -11.24
C ARG A 98 -5.78 -9.38 -12.72
N SER A 99 -4.64 -9.16 -13.39
CA SER A 99 -4.60 -8.96 -14.84
C SER A 99 -5.10 -10.21 -15.58
N TRP A 100 -4.52 -11.37 -15.24
CA TRP A 100 -4.99 -12.66 -15.75
C TRP A 100 -6.45 -12.94 -15.41
N GLN A 101 -6.87 -12.71 -14.16
CA GLN A 101 -8.23 -12.94 -13.68
C GLN A 101 -9.24 -12.15 -14.53
N GLN A 102 -8.99 -10.87 -14.77
CA GLN A 102 -9.85 -10.03 -15.62
C GLN A 102 -9.89 -10.49 -17.07
N GLU A 103 -8.75 -10.89 -17.63
CA GLU A 103 -8.67 -11.37 -19.01
C GLU A 103 -9.43 -12.69 -19.18
N PHE A 104 -9.21 -13.65 -18.30
CA PHE A 104 -9.88 -14.96 -18.32
C PHE A 104 -11.41 -14.79 -18.22
N ILE A 105 -11.89 -13.98 -17.26
CA ILE A 105 -13.32 -13.70 -17.07
C ILE A 105 -13.92 -13.09 -18.35
N LYS A 106 -13.31 -12.03 -18.88
CA LYS A 106 -13.81 -11.34 -20.09
C LYS A 106 -13.88 -12.29 -21.30
N LYS A 107 -12.85 -13.12 -21.50
CA LYS A 107 -12.81 -14.08 -22.61
C LYS A 107 -13.87 -15.17 -22.45
N PHE A 108 -14.04 -15.71 -21.25
CA PHE A 108 -15.05 -16.72 -20.95
C PHE A 108 -16.47 -16.19 -21.14
N GLU A 109 -16.78 -15.01 -20.60
CA GLU A 109 -18.08 -14.34 -20.78
C GLU A 109 -18.34 -13.95 -22.24
N GLY A 110 -17.29 -13.67 -23.00
CA GLY A 110 -17.34 -13.46 -24.45
C GLY A 110 -17.62 -14.73 -25.27
N GLY A 111 -17.77 -15.89 -24.62
CA GLY A 111 -18.08 -17.16 -25.27
C GLY A 111 -16.87 -17.84 -25.93
N ILE A 112 -15.64 -17.43 -25.60
CA ILE A 112 -14.43 -18.09 -26.08
C ILE A 112 -14.29 -19.44 -25.37
N SER A 113 -14.23 -20.52 -26.15
CA SER A 113 -14.15 -21.89 -25.62
C SER A 113 -12.72 -22.42 -25.52
N ASP A 114 -11.79 -21.91 -26.33
CA ASP A 114 -10.38 -22.28 -26.27
C ASP A 114 -9.63 -21.34 -25.33
N LEU A 115 -9.58 -21.72 -24.04
CA LEU A 115 -8.93 -20.97 -22.97
C LEU A 115 -7.81 -21.76 -22.29
N GLN A 116 -7.28 -22.79 -22.97
CA GLN A 116 -6.28 -23.68 -22.38
C GLN A 116 -4.97 -22.93 -22.08
N SER A 117 -4.57 -22.00 -22.96
CA SER A 117 -3.35 -21.21 -22.76
C SER A 117 -3.49 -20.31 -21.53
N GLU A 118 -4.62 -19.63 -21.40
CA GLU A 118 -4.95 -18.75 -20.29
C GLU A 118 -5.05 -19.54 -18.99
N ALA A 119 -5.66 -20.73 -19.01
CA ALA A 119 -5.71 -21.62 -17.85
C ALA A 119 -4.29 -22.00 -17.38
N LEU A 120 -3.39 -22.39 -18.29
CA LEU A 120 -2.02 -22.75 -17.95
C LEU A 120 -1.22 -21.56 -17.40
N GLU A 121 -1.43 -20.36 -17.94
CA GLU A 121 -0.84 -19.13 -17.43
C GLU A 121 -1.31 -18.83 -16.00
N GLY A 122 -2.61 -18.90 -15.75
CA GLY A 122 -3.21 -18.71 -14.43
C GLY A 122 -2.67 -19.69 -13.40
N ALA A 123 -2.62 -20.98 -13.78
CA ALA A 123 -2.05 -22.03 -12.95
C ALA A 123 -0.58 -21.74 -12.60
N ALA A 124 0.23 -21.26 -13.56
CA ALA A 124 1.62 -20.90 -13.31
C ALA A 124 1.75 -19.70 -12.36
N ILE A 125 0.92 -18.66 -12.52
CA ILE A 125 0.90 -17.49 -11.64
C ILE A 125 0.54 -17.89 -10.20
N VAL A 126 -0.52 -18.68 -10.01
CA VAL A 126 -0.98 -19.15 -8.69
C VAL A 126 0.05 -20.10 -8.07
N GLY A 127 0.62 -21.01 -8.88
CA GLY A 127 1.67 -21.93 -8.42
C GLY A 127 2.94 -21.21 -7.97
N ALA A 128 3.34 -20.13 -8.65
CA ALA A 128 4.47 -19.30 -8.24
C ALA A 128 4.22 -18.58 -6.90
N ALA A 129 2.98 -18.17 -6.62
CA ALA A 129 2.62 -17.55 -5.34
C ALA A 129 2.82 -18.49 -4.15
N ALA A 130 2.70 -19.80 -4.34
CA ALA A 130 2.98 -20.78 -3.30
C ALA A 130 4.44 -20.71 -2.77
N GLY A 131 5.38 -20.21 -3.59
CA GLY A 131 6.76 -19.97 -3.16
C GLY A 131 6.93 -18.77 -2.21
N ARG A 132 5.92 -17.89 -2.14
CA ARG A 132 5.90 -16.67 -1.32
C ARG A 132 4.95 -16.77 -0.12
N ALA A 133 4.26 -17.90 0.04
CA ALA A 133 3.30 -18.10 1.11
C ALA A 133 3.96 -18.06 2.50
N PRO A 134 3.31 -17.42 3.49
CA PRO A 134 3.87 -17.25 4.83
C PRO A 134 3.93 -18.57 5.61
N ASP A 135 2.99 -19.48 5.35
CA ASP A 135 2.90 -20.78 6.00
C ASP A 135 2.63 -21.94 5.03
N ARG A 136 2.65 -23.15 5.58
CA ARG A 136 2.51 -24.39 4.83
C ARG A 136 1.08 -24.62 4.31
N GLU A 137 0.07 -24.16 5.04
CA GLU A 137 -1.33 -24.36 4.70
C GLU A 137 -1.69 -23.53 3.48
N ASP A 138 -1.38 -22.24 3.50
CA ASP A 138 -1.55 -21.32 2.37
C ASP A 138 -0.76 -21.81 1.14
N ARG A 139 0.48 -22.27 1.35
CA ARG A 139 1.30 -22.86 0.28
C ARG A 139 0.62 -24.06 -0.37
N GLN A 140 0.09 -24.98 0.43
CA GLN A 140 -0.57 -26.18 -0.09
C GLN A 140 -1.85 -25.81 -0.84
N ARG A 141 -2.63 -24.87 -0.30
CA ARG A 141 -3.88 -24.42 -0.91
C ARG A 141 -3.66 -23.73 -2.25
N LEU A 142 -2.63 -22.91 -2.38
CA LEU A 142 -2.23 -22.30 -3.66
C LEU A 142 -1.82 -23.37 -4.70
N LEU A 143 -1.12 -24.42 -4.30
CA LEU A 143 -0.76 -25.51 -5.21
C LEU A 143 -2.00 -26.31 -5.69
N GLU A 144 -2.97 -26.53 -4.80
CA GLU A 144 -4.25 -27.15 -5.18
C GLU A 144 -5.03 -26.29 -6.17
N PHE A 145 -5.12 -24.99 -5.96
CA PHE A 145 -5.75 -24.08 -6.92
C PHE A 145 -5.03 -24.07 -8.26
N SER A 146 -3.69 -24.06 -8.25
CA SER A 146 -2.87 -24.14 -9.47
C SER A 146 -3.19 -25.42 -10.25
N GLU A 147 -3.24 -26.58 -9.59
CA GLU A 147 -3.61 -27.85 -10.22
C GLU A 147 -5.03 -27.80 -10.80
N GLN A 148 -6.02 -27.39 -10.01
CA GLN A 148 -7.41 -27.26 -10.45
C GLN A 148 -7.55 -26.36 -11.68
N ILE A 149 -6.92 -25.18 -11.65
CA ILE A 149 -6.94 -24.23 -12.77
C ILE A 149 -6.35 -24.87 -14.04
N SER A 150 -5.33 -25.73 -13.92
CA SER A 150 -4.69 -26.35 -15.08
C SER A 150 -5.44 -27.55 -15.67
N THR A 151 -6.32 -28.21 -14.90
CA THR A 151 -6.96 -29.48 -15.30
C THR A 151 -8.47 -29.41 -15.48
N SER A 152 -9.13 -28.41 -14.90
CA SER A 152 -10.59 -28.29 -14.89
C SER A 152 -11.17 -27.75 -16.20
N ALA A 153 -12.49 -27.88 -16.36
CA ALA A 153 -13.21 -27.23 -17.45
C ALA A 153 -13.28 -25.70 -17.25
N ASN A 154 -13.36 -24.93 -18.32
CA ASN A 154 -13.39 -23.46 -18.26
C ASN A 154 -14.44 -22.88 -17.29
N SER A 155 -15.61 -23.52 -17.15
CA SER A 155 -16.66 -23.10 -16.23
C SER A 155 -16.27 -23.23 -14.75
N GLU A 156 -15.47 -24.24 -14.41
CA GLU A 156 -14.95 -24.44 -13.06
C GLU A 156 -13.80 -23.47 -12.80
N ILE A 157 -12.90 -23.27 -13.77
CA ILE A 157 -11.83 -22.28 -13.69
C ILE A 157 -12.42 -20.88 -13.49
N TYR A 158 -13.49 -20.55 -14.21
CA TYR A 158 -14.23 -19.30 -14.05
C TYR A 158 -14.78 -19.09 -12.63
N ALA A 159 -15.29 -20.16 -12.00
CA ALA A 159 -15.75 -20.12 -10.62
C ALA A 159 -14.58 -19.98 -9.63
N ILE A 160 -13.48 -20.70 -9.85
CA ILE A 160 -12.26 -20.62 -9.01
C ILE A 160 -11.63 -19.23 -9.08
N ALA A 161 -11.53 -18.67 -10.29
CA ALA A 161 -10.96 -17.34 -10.53
C ALA A 161 -11.70 -16.24 -9.75
N GLN A 162 -12.98 -16.44 -9.41
CA GLN A 162 -13.79 -15.50 -8.62
C GLN A 162 -13.96 -15.91 -7.16
N SER A 163 -13.24 -16.95 -6.70
CA SER A 163 -13.35 -17.39 -5.32
C SER A 163 -12.64 -16.41 -4.39
N GLY A 164 -13.35 -15.94 -3.35
CA GLY A 164 -12.77 -15.03 -2.36
C GLY A 164 -11.59 -15.64 -1.60
N GLU A 165 -11.54 -16.97 -1.48
CA GLU A 165 -10.40 -17.68 -0.90
C GLU A 165 -9.13 -17.45 -1.72
N LEU A 166 -9.19 -17.67 -3.05
CA LEU A 166 -8.05 -17.44 -3.93
C LEU A 166 -7.64 -15.96 -3.95
N GLU A 167 -8.61 -15.03 -3.95
CA GLU A 167 -8.32 -13.60 -3.90
C GLU A 167 -7.53 -13.20 -2.64
N VAL A 168 -7.91 -13.71 -1.47
CA VAL A 168 -7.21 -13.45 -0.20
C VAL A 168 -5.81 -14.03 -0.22
N LEU A 169 -5.65 -15.27 -0.68
CA LEU A 169 -4.33 -15.93 -0.77
C LEU A 169 -3.39 -15.15 -1.70
N MET A 170 -3.88 -14.75 -2.88
CA MET A 170 -3.07 -14.01 -3.86
C MET A 170 -2.75 -12.58 -3.40
N ALA A 171 -3.65 -11.93 -2.67
CA ALA A 171 -3.38 -10.63 -2.04
C ALA A 171 -2.33 -10.73 -0.90
N THR A 172 -2.23 -11.89 -0.25
CA THR A 172 -1.27 -12.16 0.83
C THR A 172 0.10 -12.57 0.30
N CYS A 173 0.15 -13.16 -0.90
CA CYS A 173 1.37 -13.68 -1.53
C CYS A 173 1.74 -12.97 -2.85
N PRO A 174 1.67 -11.62 -2.94
CA PRO A 174 1.85 -10.91 -4.20
C PRO A 174 3.27 -11.06 -4.73
N ASP A 175 3.43 -11.05 -6.05
CA ASP A 175 4.74 -10.92 -6.66
C ASP A 175 5.16 -9.45 -6.70
N ARG A 176 6.12 -9.08 -5.84
CA ARG A 176 6.70 -7.73 -5.79
C ARG A 176 8.11 -7.65 -6.36
N SER A 177 8.56 -8.66 -7.12
CA SER A 177 9.94 -8.75 -7.62
C SER A 177 10.36 -7.56 -8.50
N ASN A 178 9.41 -6.97 -9.23
CA ASN A 178 9.64 -5.79 -10.08
C ASN A 178 9.02 -4.51 -9.51
N ALA A 179 8.61 -4.50 -8.24
CA ALA A 179 7.93 -3.36 -7.64
C ALA A 179 8.78 -2.07 -7.70
N ALA A 180 8.11 -0.97 -8.01
CA ALA A 180 8.67 0.37 -7.88
C ALA A 180 8.34 0.90 -6.48
N GLN A 181 9.30 1.59 -5.87
CA GLN A 181 9.11 2.27 -4.60
C GLN A 181 9.49 3.73 -4.75
N TYR A 182 8.69 4.62 -4.18
CA TYR A 182 9.03 6.03 -4.12
C TYR A 182 10.23 6.26 -3.20
N ASP A 183 11.26 6.93 -3.71
CA ASP A 183 12.51 7.18 -2.97
C ASP A 183 13.04 8.58 -3.31
N PRO A 184 13.61 9.32 -2.33
CA PRO A 184 13.73 9.00 -0.91
C PRO A 184 12.38 9.01 -0.17
N ALA A 185 12.23 8.13 0.82
CA ALA A 185 11.04 8.08 1.68
C ALA A 185 10.86 9.40 2.46
N PRO A 186 9.71 10.11 2.29
CA PRO A 186 9.41 11.30 3.08
C PRO A 186 9.23 10.99 4.57
N ARG A 187 9.32 12.04 5.39
CA ARG A 187 9.24 11.93 6.85
C ARG A 187 8.02 12.64 7.41
N VAL A 188 7.54 12.16 8.55
CA VAL A 188 6.50 12.80 9.36
C VAL A 188 6.96 12.83 10.82
N VAL A 189 6.86 13.99 11.44
CA VAL A 189 7.04 14.15 12.89
C VAL A 189 5.67 13.98 13.54
N VAL A 190 5.57 13.04 14.48
CA VAL A 190 4.36 12.78 15.25
C VAL A 190 4.54 13.36 16.65
N ASP A 191 3.83 14.45 16.93
CA ASP A 191 3.86 15.12 18.24
C ASP A 191 2.74 14.59 19.17
N ARG A 192 2.86 14.81 20.49
CA ARG A 192 1.74 14.62 21.43
C ARG A 192 0.52 15.47 21.05
N SER A 193 -0.69 15.02 21.42
CA SER A 193 -1.94 15.72 21.08
C SER A 193 -2.00 17.19 21.52
N ALA A 194 -1.32 17.54 22.63
CA ALA A 194 -1.24 18.91 23.15
C ALA A 194 -0.47 19.89 22.24
N ALA A 195 0.26 19.40 21.23
CA ALA A 195 0.89 20.26 20.22
C ALA A 195 -0.13 20.86 19.24
N LEU A 196 -1.28 20.20 19.04
CA LEU A 196 -2.36 20.68 18.16
C LEU A 196 -3.42 21.47 18.92
N PHE A 197 -3.83 20.98 20.10
CA PHE A 197 -4.94 21.55 20.85
C PHE A 197 -4.62 21.66 22.35
N GLY A 198 -4.80 22.86 22.88
CA GLY A 198 -4.64 23.15 24.31
C GLY A 198 -5.19 24.53 24.66
N ALA A 199 -5.60 24.71 25.91
CA ALA A 199 -5.97 26.02 26.44
C ALA A 199 -4.73 26.65 27.08
N TRP A 200 -4.32 27.81 26.57
CA TRP A 200 -3.17 28.55 27.07
C TRP A 200 -3.64 29.75 27.88
N TYR A 201 -3.04 29.92 29.05
CA TYR A 201 -3.25 31.10 29.89
C TYR A 201 -1.92 31.82 30.02
N GLU A 202 -1.92 33.09 29.63
CA GLU A 202 -0.78 33.98 29.78
C GLU A 202 -1.06 34.93 30.96
N PHE A 203 -0.11 34.98 31.90
CA PHE A 203 -0.13 35.99 32.94
C PHE A 203 1.29 36.41 33.29
N PHE A 204 1.39 37.56 33.93
CA PHE A 204 2.65 38.09 34.43
C PHE A 204 2.78 37.74 35.92
N PRO A 205 3.68 36.82 36.32
CA PRO A 205 3.87 36.44 37.72
C PRO A 205 4.05 37.64 38.63
N ARG A 206 4.84 38.63 38.20
CA ARG A 206 5.10 39.88 38.95
C ARG A 206 3.87 40.75 39.24
N SER A 207 2.72 40.48 38.63
CA SER A 207 1.49 41.26 38.77
C SER A 207 0.37 40.49 39.49
N ALA A 208 0.66 39.28 39.98
CA ALA A 208 -0.34 38.37 40.56
C ALA A 208 -1.02 38.90 41.85
N GLU A 209 -0.29 39.64 42.68
CA GLU A 209 -0.79 40.22 43.94
C GLU A 209 -1.64 41.48 43.73
N GLY A 210 -1.53 42.16 42.59
CA GLY A 210 -2.26 43.40 42.31
C GLY A 210 -1.76 44.65 43.06
N CYS A 211 -0.60 44.58 43.72
CA CYS A 211 0.05 45.73 44.36
C CYS A 211 0.84 46.55 43.34
N GLY A 212 0.55 47.86 43.23
CA GLY A 212 1.19 48.75 42.26
C GLY A 212 2.62 49.21 42.63
N ASP A 213 3.04 48.97 43.87
CA ASP A 213 4.28 49.44 44.47
C ASP A 213 5.39 48.38 44.54
N ARG A 214 5.08 47.10 44.26
CA ARG A 214 6.05 45.99 44.27
C ARG A 214 5.63 44.84 43.36
N GLY A 215 6.60 44.10 42.84
CA GLY A 215 6.35 42.87 42.10
C GLY A 215 5.94 41.72 43.04
N SER A 216 5.01 40.88 42.59
CA SER A 216 4.60 39.65 43.28
C SER A 216 5.70 38.57 43.22
N THR A 217 5.70 37.65 44.20
CA THR A 217 6.64 36.52 44.29
C THR A 217 6.15 35.28 43.58
#